data_AF-A0A1S1PZW8-F1
#
_entry.id   AF-A0A1S1PZW8-F1
#
_cell.length_a   1.000
_cell.length_b   1.000
_cell.length_c   1.000
_cell.angle_alpha   90.00
_cell.angle_beta   90.00
_cell.angle_gamma   90.00
#
_symmetry.space_group_name_H-M   'P 1'
#
loop_
_entity.id
_entity.type
_entity.pdbx_description
1 polymer ?
#
loop_
_entity_poly.entity_id
_entity_poly.type
_entity_poly.pdbx_seq_one_letter_code
_entity_poly.pdbx_strand_id
1 'polypeptide(L)'
;MDQGSAGQDRGPRGTEFRAAAARRVRPYAVVNGYGEQMATFATWNEAHVWAHEKLQDPDAVLPLEVEDRAQRITRRITRETCELIAWTIFTKIGGCEPTNETPGASSRVPDGQ
;
A
#
# COMPACT_ATOMS: atom_id res chain seq x y z
N MET A 1 1.94 -38.89 34.35
CA MET A 1 2.19 -37.49 33.92
C MET A 1 1.18 -37.19 32.83
N ASP A 2 0.04 -36.60 33.19
CA ASP A 2 -1.01 -36.22 32.24
C ASP A 2 -0.95 -34.71 32.05
N GLN A 3 -0.38 -34.26 30.93
CA GLN A 3 -0.29 -32.84 30.61
C GLN A 3 -1.59 -32.37 29.94
N GLY A 4 -2.21 -31.36 30.56
CA GLY A 4 -3.43 -30.73 30.08
C GLY A 4 -3.29 -30.09 28.71
N SER A 5 -4.23 -30.41 27.82
CA SER A 5 -4.45 -29.67 26.58
C SER A 5 -5.15 -28.35 26.91
N ALA A 6 -4.36 -27.27 27.00
CA ALA A 6 -4.86 -25.92 27.08
C ALA A 6 -5.41 -25.47 25.71
N GLY A 7 -6.73 -25.24 25.70
CA GLY A 7 -7.41 -24.13 25.02
C GLY A 7 -6.98 -23.74 23.61
N GLN A 8 -7.72 -24.23 22.61
CA GLN A 8 -8.00 -23.44 21.41
C GLN A 8 -9.50 -23.25 21.31
N ASP A 9 -10.02 -22.32 22.11
CA ASP A 9 -11.36 -21.75 21.94
C ASP A 9 -11.36 -20.90 20.67
N ARG A 10 -11.40 -21.56 19.50
CA ARG A 10 -11.79 -20.93 18.23
C ARG A 10 -13.31 -20.84 18.18
N GLY A 11 -13.89 -20.11 19.12
CA GLY A 11 -15.31 -19.83 19.12
C GLY A 11 -15.70 -18.91 17.95
N PRO A 12 -16.95 -18.99 17.45
CA PRO A 12 -17.47 -18.18 16.33
C PRO A 12 -17.36 -16.66 16.54
N ARG A 13 -17.20 -16.22 17.80
CA ARG A 13 -17.00 -14.81 18.18
C ARG A 13 -15.81 -14.16 17.48
N GLY A 14 -14.69 -14.85 17.32
CA GLY A 14 -13.49 -14.25 16.68
C GLY A 14 -13.70 -13.89 15.21
N THR A 15 -14.46 -14.71 14.49
CA THR A 15 -14.80 -14.50 13.08
C THR A 15 -15.82 -13.37 12.93
N GLU A 16 -16.80 -13.30 13.85
CA GLU A 16 -17.82 -12.26 13.88
C GLU A 16 -17.24 -10.87 14.21
N PHE A 17 -16.30 -10.77 15.15
CA PHE A 17 -15.62 -9.51 15.45
C PHE A 17 -14.76 -9.02 14.29
N ARG A 18 -14.05 -9.93 13.59
CA ARG A 18 -13.29 -9.57 12.37
C ARG A 18 -14.22 -9.12 11.24
N ALA A 19 -15.37 -9.78 11.06
CA ALA A 19 -16.37 -9.38 10.07
C ALA A 19 -17.05 -8.04 10.42
N ALA A 20 -17.32 -7.80 11.70
CA ALA A 20 -17.89 -6.54 12.20
C ALA A 20 -16.88 -5.37 12.13
N ALA A 21 -15.60 -5.62 12.39
CA ALA A 21 -14.53 -4.66 12.20
C ALA A 21 -14.34 -4.34 10.71
N ALA A 22 -14.31 -5.36 9.84
CA ALA A 22 -14.25 -5.19 8.39
C ALA A 22 -15.42 -4.36 7.84
N ARG A 23 -16.63 -4.48 8.44
CA ARG A 23 -17.81 -3.67 8.12
C ARG A 23 -17.68 -2.18 8.49
N ARG A 24 -16.72 -1.80 9.34
CA ARG A 24 -16.47 -0.41 9.75
C ARG A 24 -15.26 0.22 9.04
N VAL A 25 -14.49 -0.56 8.30
CA VAL A 25 -13.38 -0.03 7.50
C VAL A 25 -13.97 0.67 6.28
N ARG A 26 -13.59 1.93 6.07
CA ARG A 26 -13.86 2.68 4.84
C ARG A 26 -12.53 2.80 4.08
N PRO A 27 -12.10 1.74 3.37
CA PRO A 27 -10.74 1.66 2.86
C PRO A 27 -10.52 2.54 1.63
N TYR A 28 -11.60 3.01 1.01
CA TYR A 28 -11.57 3.84 -0.20
C TYR A 28 -11.61 5.31 0.19
N ALA A 29 -10.47 5.98 0.09
CA ALA A 29 -10.38 7.42 0.27
C ALA A 29 -10.41 8.10 -1.11
N VAL A 30 -11.14 9.20 -1.23
CA VAL A 30 -11.10 10.04 -2.44
C VAL A 30 -10.32 11.30 -2.12
N VAL A 31 -9.26 11.56 -2.89
CA VAL A 31 -8.41 12.75 -2.78
C VAL A 31 -8.48 13.57 -4.06
N ASN A 32 -8.32 14.89 -3.96
CA ASN A 32 -8.27 15.78 -5.12
C ASN A 32 -6.84 15.96 -5.66
N GLY A 33 -6.67 16.75 -6.71
CA GLY A 33 -5.36 17.03 -7.34
C GLY A 33 -4.35 17.72 -6.43
N TYR A 34 -4.77 18.26 -5.28
CA TYR A 34 -3.89 18.81 -4.24
C TYR A 34 -3.53 17.78 -3.15
N GLY A 35 -4.05 16.55 -3.25
CA GLY A 35 -3.89 15.51 -2.23
C GLY A 35 -4.82 15.67 -1.02
N GLU A 36 -5.81 16.56 -1.07
CA GLU A 36 -6.76 16.75 0.02
C GLU A 36 -7.84 15.68 -0.01
N GLN A 37 -8.09 15.04 1.13
CA GLN A 37 -9.14 14.03 1.25
C GLN A 37 -10.53 14.67 1.22
N MET A 38 -11.31 14.33 0.20
CA MET A 38 -12.67 14.83 0.00
C MET A 38 -13.73 13.94 0.65
N ALA A 39 -13.52 12.61 0.62
CA ALA A 39 -14.50 11.65 1.12
C ALA A 39 -13.87 10.28 1.44
N THR A 40 -14.60 9.44 2.16
CA THR A 40 -14.27 8.02 2.38
C THR A 40 -15.50 7.14 2.17
N PHE A 41 -15.30 5.92 1.69
CA PHE A 41 -16.38 4.99 1.37
C PHE A 41 -16.06 3.56 1.81
N ALA A 42 -17.11 2.77 2.06
CA ALA A 42 -16.98 1.38 2.45
C ALA A 42 -16.67 0.48 1.24
N THR A 43 -17.13 0.86 0.05
CA THR A 43 -16.96 0.07 -1.17
C THR A 43 -16.34 0.87 -2.31
N TRP A 44 -15.65 0.16 -3.21
CA TRP A 44 -15.09 0.71 -4.43
C TRP A 44 -16.17 1.38 -5.29
N ASN A 45 -17.32 0.71 -5.45
CA ASN A 45 -18.38 1.18 -6.33
C ASN A 45 -18.98 2.51 -5.87
N GLU A 46 -19.20 2.69 -4.56
CA GLU A 46 -19.69 3.96 -3.99
C GLU A 46 -18.70 5.10 -4.24
N ALA A 47 -17.41 4.88 -3.96
CA ALA A 47 -16.37 5.89 -4.18
C ALA A 47 -16.25 6.26 -5.66
N HIS A 48 -16.31 5.25 -6.53
CA HIS A 48 -16.17 5.41 -7.97
C HIS A 48 -17.33 6.21 -8.58
N VAL A 49 -18.58 5.86 -8.24
CA VAL A 49 -19.76 6.62 -8.69
C VAL A 49 -19.71 8.05 -8.17
N TRP A 50 -19.44 8.24 -6.88
CA TRP A 50 -19.34 9.58 -6.29
C TRP A 50 -18.29 10.45 -6.98
N ALA A 51 -17.12 9.89 -7.32
CA ALA A 51 -16.08 10.64 -8.02
C ALA A 51 -16.52 11.08 -9.43
N HIS A 52 -17.20 10.21 -10.18
CA HIS A 52 -17.76 10.55 -11.50
C HIS A 52 -18.89 11.60 -11.44
N GLU A 53 -19.71 11.56 -10.40
CA GLU A 53 -20.71 12.60 -10.14
C GLU A 53 -20.02 13.92 -9.79
N LYS A 54 -18.99 13.90 -8.93
CA LYS A 54 -18.25 15.10 -8.53
C LYS A 54 -17.54 15.76 -9.71
N LEU A 55 -17.12 14.99 -10.71
CA LEU A 55 -16.52 15.50 -11.96
C LEU A 55 -17.47 16.36 -12.82
N GLN A 56 -18.79 16.27 -12.61
CA GLN A 56 -19.78 17.13 -13.27
C GLN A 56 -19.76 18.57 -12.74
N ASP A 57 -19.16 18.77 -11.56
CA ASP A 57 -18.92 20.09 -11.01
C ASP A 57 -17.80 20.78 -11.83
N PRO A 58 -18.06 21.93 -12.48
CA PRO A 58 -17.04 22.65 -13.25
C PRO A 58 -15.85 23.08 -12.38
N ASP A 59 -16.09 23.34 -11.10
CA ASP A 59 -15.10 23.82 -10.15
C ASP A 59 -14.36 22.68 -9.42
N ALA A 60 -14.61 21.42 -9.77
CA ALA A 60 -13.89 20.29 -9.21
C ALA A 60 -12.39 20.38 -9.50
N VAL A 61 -11.57 20.26 -8.45
CA VAL A 61 -10.12 20.16 -8.54
C VAL A 61 -9.74 18.76 -9.02
N LEU A 62 -9.10 18.67 -10.18
CA LEU A 62 -8.74 17.41 -10.85
C LEU A 62 -7.23 17.13 -10.81
N PRO A 63 -6.81 15.86 -10.95
CA PRO A 63 -7.65 14.65 -11.00
C PRO A 63 -8.30 14.34 -9.65
N LEU A 64 -9.36 13.54 -9.65
CA LEU A 64 -9.79 12.84 -8.45
C LEU A 64 -9.09 11.48 -8.39
N GLU A 65 -8.61 11.10 -7.23
CA GLU A 65 -7.93 9.84 -7.02
C GLU A 65 -8.67 9.05 -5.93
N VAL A 66 -9.13 7.85 -6.28
CA VAL A 66 -9.71 6.90 -5.33
C VAL A 66 -8.63 5.91 -4.92
N GLU A 67 -8.13 6.07 -3.70
CA GLU A 67 -7.09 5.22 -3.13
C GLU A 67 -7.71 4.02 -2.40
N ASP A 68 -7.31 2.80 -2.77
CA ASP A 68 -7.42 1.61 -1.92
C ASP A 68 -6.05 1.31 -1.34
N ARG A 69 -5.80 1.82 -0.13
CA ARG A 69 -4.51 1.67 0.55
C ARG A 69 -4.22 0.24 1.00
N ALA A 70 -5.26 -0.58 1.19
CA ALA A 70 -5.09 -1.99 1.56
C ALA A 70 -4.55 -2.79 0.37
N GLN A 71 -5.06 -2.51 -0.83
CA GLN A 71 -4.60 -3.13 -2.07
C GLN A 71 -3.45 -2.37 -2.74
N ARG A 72 -3.13 -1.17 -2.25
CA ARG A 72 -2.10 -0.27 -2.78
C ARG A 72 -2.32 0.02 -4.26
N ILE A 73 -3.53 0.43 -4.57
CA ILE A 73 -3.92 0.87 -5.90
C ILE A 73 -4.61 2.23 -5.79
N THR A 74 -4.46 3.03 -6.83
CA THR A 74 -5.21 4.27 -7.05
C THR A 74 -5.99 4.16 -8.34
N ARG A 75 -7.20 4.70 -8.34
CA ARG A 75 -7.93 4.99 -9.57
C ARG A 75 -7.95 6.49 -9.79
N ARG A 76 -7.28 6.92 -10.85
CA ARG A 76 -7.18 8.32 -11.23
C ARG A 76 -8.26 8.63 -12.25
N ILE A 77 -9.09 9.62 -11.94
CA ILE A 77 -10.29 9.94 -12.70
C ILE A 77 -10.23 11.41 -13.11
N THR A 78 -10.29 11.64 -14.42
CA THR A 78 -10.49 12.96 -15.03
C THR A 78 -11.85 12.98 -15.72
N ARG A 79 -12.15 14.04 -16.48
CA ARG A 79 -13.40 14.10 -17.26
C ARG A 79 -13.36 13.16 -18.47
N GLU A 80 -12.16 12.78 -18.89
CA GLU A 80 -11.89 12.00 -20.09
C GLU A 80 -11.50 10.55 -19.78
N THR A 81 -10.84 10.29 -18.64
CA THR A 81 -10.28 8.97 -18.34
C THR A 81 -10.56 8.48 -16.93
N CYS A 82 -10.57 7.15 -16.76
CA CYS A 82 -10.62 6.45 -15.47
C CYS A 82 -9.57 5.34 -15.46
N GLU A 83 -8.38 5.65 -14.94
CA GLU A 83 -7.18 4.84 -15.08
C GLU A 83 -6.86 4.08 -13.79
N LEU A 84 -6.40 2.83 -13.90
CA LEU A 84 -5.88 2.06 -12.77
C LEU A 84 -4.38 2.30 -12.64
N ILE A 85 -3.94 2.68 -11.45
CA ILE A 85 -2.53 2.84 -11.11
C ILE A 85 -2.21 1.93 -9.93
N ALA A 86 -1.46 0.86 -10.17
CA ALA A 86 -0.96 0.00 -9.11
C ALA A 86 0.30 0.61 -8.48
N TRP A 87 0.40 0.61 -7.15
CA TRP A 87 1.58 1.12 -6.47
C TRP A 87 2.63 0.01 -6.41
N THR A 88 3.70 0.17 -7.18
CA THR A 88 4.83 -0.77 -7.10
C THR A 88 5.59 -0.55 -5.79
N ILE A 89 5.86 -1.62 -5.06
CA ILE A 89 6.76 -1.57 -3.90
C ILE A 89 8.05 -2.28 -4.25
N PHE A 90 9.14 -1.54 -4.26
CA PHE A 90 10.48 -2.11 -4.32
C PHE A 90 11.05 -2.16 -2.91
N THR A 91 11.20 -3.36 -2.36
CA THR A 91 11.93 -3.58 -1.11
C THR A 91 13.23 -4.30 -1.45
N LYS A 92 14.38 -3.65 -1.25
CA LYS A 92 15.69 -4.30 -1.37
C LYS A 92 15.89 -5.20 -0.15
N ILE A 93 15.82 -6.51 -0.35
CA ILE A 93 16.12 -7.51 0.68
C ILE A 93 17.54 -8.04 0.43
N GLY A 94 18.53 -7.36 1.02
CA GLY A 94 19.94 -7.75 0.91
C GLY A 94 20.55 -7.55 -0.49
N GLY A 95 21.87 -7.61 -0.55
CA GLY A 95 22.66 -7.56 -1.77
C GLY A 95 24.13 -7.77 -1.43
N CYS A 96 24.86 -8.45 -2.29
CA CYS A 96 26.32 -8.45 -2.26
C CYS A 96 26.80 -7.17 -2.94
N GLU A 97 27.60 -6.37 -2.24
CA GLU A 97 28.40 -5.34 -2.91
C GLU A 97 29.51 -6.06 -3.68
N PRO A 98 29.76 -5.74 -4.95
CA PRO A 98 30.93 -6.27 -5.64
C PRO A 98 32.17 -5.75 -4.90
N THR A 99 32.95 -6.65 -4.31
CA THR A 99 34.27 -6.31 -3.79
C THR A 99 35.09 -5.81 -4.97
N ASN A 100 35.33 -4.50 -5.03
CA ASN A 100 36.23 -3.93 -6.01
C ASN A 100 37.66 -4.24 -5.56
N GLU A 101 38.02 -5.53 -5.58
CA GLU A 101 39.40 -5.97 -5.42
C GLU A 101 40.13 -5.50 -6.67
N THR A 102 40.76 -4.33 -6.56
CA THR A 102 41.78 -3.94 -7.53
C THR A 102 42.93 -4.93 -7.34
N PRO A 103 43.19 -5.87 -8.26
CA PRO A 103 44.32 -6.76 -8.13
C PRO A 103 45.55 -5.95 -8.50
N GLY A 104 46.20 -5.33 -7.52
CA GLY A 104 47.46 -4.63 -7.76
C GLY A 104 47.75 -3.44 -6.87
N ALA A 105 48.07 -3.69 -5.60
CA ALA A 105 49.09 -2.92 -4.92
C ALA A 105 50.15 -3.90 -4.42
N SER A 106 51.04 -4.26 -5.34
CA SER A 106 52.33 -4.87 -5.04
C SER A 106 53.12 -3.88 -4.19
N SER A 107 53.01 -3.95 -2.87
CA SER A 107 54.00 -3.36 -1.97
C SER A 107 55.09 -4.40 -1.73
N ARG A 108 56.18 -4.24 -2.50
CA ARG A 108 57.47 -4.80 -2.14
C ARG A 108 57.94 -4.21 -0.80
N VAL A 109 58.76 -5.03 -0.14
CA VAL A 109 59.73 -4.78 0.94
C VAL A 109 59.19 -4.91 2.38
N PRO A 110 59.86 -5.77 3.17
CA PRO A 110 60.53 -5.28 4.36
C PRO A 110 62.05 -5.47 4.27
N ASP A 111 62.76 -4.44 4.72
CA ASP A 111 64.20 -4.34 4.89
C ASP A 111 64.69 -5.26 6.03
N GLY A 112 65.92 -5.77 5.85
CA GLY A 112 66.86 -6.05 6.94
C GLY A 112 66.86 -7.45 7.55
N GLN A 113 67.84 -8.28 7.15
CA GLN A 113 69.07 -8.52 7.93
C GLN A 113 70.11 -9.30 7.10
#